data_AF-A0A353CBW7-F1
#
_entry.id   AF-A0A353CBW7-F1
#
_cell.length_a   1.000
_cell.length_b   1.000
_cell.length_c   1.000
_cell.angle_alpha   90.00
_cell.angle_beta   90.00
_cell.angle_gamma   90.00
#
_symmetry.space_group_name_H-M   'P 1'
#
loop_
_entity.id
_entity.type
_entity.pdbx_description
1 polymer ?
#
loop_
_entity_poly.entity_id
_entity_poly.type
_entity_poly.pdbx_seq_one_letter_code
_entity_poly.pdbx_strand_id
1 'polypeptide(L)' 'MRVLKWVVERARGKSIGVETPLGWMPRYEDMDWRGLDFSPEQWDTVMKLDRDMWIKE' A
#
# COMPACT_ATOMS: atom_id res chain seq x y z
N MET A 1 14.56 1.93 -2.08
CA MET A 1 13.38 1.56 -2.90
C MET A 1 12.37 0.85 -2.02
N ARG A 2 11.17 1.39 -1.85
CA ARG A 2 10.13 0.84 -0.94
C ARG A 2 8.97 0.23 -1.73
N VAL A 3 8.26 1.06 -2.49
CA VAL A 3 7.12 0.62 -3.33
C VAL A 3 7.56 -0.40 -4.39
N LEU A 4 8.63 -0.10 -5.13
CA LEU A 4 9.13 -1.02 -6.15
C LEU A 4 9.59 -2.37 -5.57
N LYS A 5 10.10 -2.37 -4.33
CA LYS A 5 10.45 -3.61 -3.64
C LYS A 5 9.19 -4.44 -3.36
N TRP A 6 8.13 -3.82 -2.85
CA TRP A 6 6.85 -4.50 -2.64
C TRP A 6 6.28 -5.06 -3.94
N VAL A 7 6.28 -4.29 -5.04
CA VAL A 7 5.79 -4.75 -6.35
C VAL A 7 6.53 -6.01 -6.82
N VAL A 8 7.86 -6.02 -6.73
CA VAL A 8 8.68 -7.17 -7.12
C VAL A 8 8.44 -8.38 -6.21
N GLU A 9 8.35 -8.18 -4.90
CA GLU A 9 8.11 -9.27 -3.95
C GLU A 9 6.69 -9.85 -4.11
N ARG A 10 5.67 -9.03 -4.36
CA ARG A 10 4.30 -9.48 -4.69
C ARG A 10 4.26 -10.26 -5.99
N ALA A 11 4.95 -9.80 -7.03
CA ALA A 11 5.04 -10.51 -8.31
C ALA A 11 5.73 -11.89 -8.16
N ARG A 12 6.57 -12.04 -7.14
CA ARG A 12 7.26 -13.30 -6.81
C ARG A 12 6.53 -14.16 -5.76
N GLY A 13 5.35 -13.74 -5.30
CA GLY A 13 4.57 -14.45 -4.27
C GLY A 13 5.20 -14.39 -2.86
N LYS A 14 6.07 -13.41 -2.60
CA LYS A 14 6.82 -13.27 -1.33
C LYS A 14 6.27 -12.20 -0.39
N SER A 15 5.32 -11.40 -0.87
CA SER A 15 4.62 -10.39 -0.10
C SER A 15 3.12 -10.52 -0.33
N ILE A 16 2.33 -10.01 0.62
CA ILE A 16 0.87 -10.01 0.55
C ILE A 16 0.34 -8.60 0.26
N GLY A 17 -0.97 -8.50 0.13
CA GLY A 17 -1.69 -7.23 0.07
C GLY A 17 -3.11 -7.43 0.55
N VAL A 18 -3.81 -6.33 0.77
CA VAL A 18 -5.25 -6.31 1.05
C VAL A 18 -6.00 -6.04 -0.24
N GLU A 19 -7.10 -6.76 -0.45
CA GLU A 19 -7.98 -6.52 -1.59
C GLU A 19 -8.82 -5.27 -1.35
N THR A 20 -8.83 -4.37 -2.32
CA THR A 20 -9.64 -3.15 -2.36
C THR A 20 -10.34 -3.04 -3.71
N PRO A 21 -11.31 -2.11 -3.89
CA PRO A 21 -11.95 -1.90 -5.18
C PRO A 21 -10.97 -1.56 -6.33
N LEU A 22 -9.77 -1.08 -6.03
CA LEU A 22 -8.72 -0.77 -7.03
C LEU A 22 -7.76 -1.94 -7.27
N GLY A 23 -8.06 -3.12 -6.71
CA GLY A 23 -7.18 -4.27 -6.71
C GLY A 23 -6.38 -4.39 -5.41
N TRP A 24 -5.17 -4.92 -5.50
CA TRP A 24 -4.40 -5.25 -4.31
C TRP A 24 -3.51 -4.10 -3.86
N MET A 25 -3.64 -3.72 -2.60
CA MET A 25 -2.83 -2.66 -1.99
C MET A 25 -1.90 -3.23 -0.90
N PRO A 26 -0.71 -2.66 -0.70
CA PRO A 26 0.15 -3.01 0.43
C PRO A 26 -0.51 -2.59 1.75
N ARG A 27 -0.14 -3.26 2.84
CA ARG A 27 -0.34 -2.72 4.19
C ARG A 27 0.88 -1.93 4.62
N TYR A 28 0.73 -1.15 5.69
CA TYR A 28 1.85 -0.42 6.27
C TYR A 28 3.01 -1.36 6.63
N GLU A 29 2.71 -2.57 7.14
CA GLU A 29 3.71 -3.56 7.56
C GLU A 29 4.42 -4.23 6.38
N ASP A 30 3.88 -4.14 5.17
CA ASP A 30 4.49 -4.75 3.97
C ASP A 30 5.61 -3.86 3.39
N MET A 31 5.84 -2.69 3.98
CA MET A 31 6.76 -1.66 3.52
C MET A 31 8.01 -1.54 4.40
N ASP A 32 9.12 -1.11 3.80
CA ASP A 32 10.40 -0.96 4.49
C ASP A 32 10.59 0.49 4.98
N TRP A 33 10.30 0.73 6.26
CA TRP A 33 10.37 2.07 6.87
C TRP A 33 11.74 2.43 7.45
N ARG A 34 12.73 1.53 7.39
CA ARG A 34 14.05 1.80 7.96
C ARG A 34 14.67 3.06 7.35
N GLY A 35 15.19 3.93 8.21
CA GLY A 35 15.80 5.20 7.81
C GLY A 35 14.81 6.26 7.30
N LEU A 36 13.52 6.10 7.57
CA LEU A 36 12.50 7.11 7.30
C LEU A 36 11.54 7.21 8.49
N ASP A 37 11.40 8.39 9.06
CA ASP A 37 10.37 8.66 10.06
C ASP A 37 9.04 8.88 9.32
N PHE A 38 8.29 7.80 9.14
CA PHE A 38 7.00 7.79 8.47
C PHE A 38 6.03 7.01 9.33
N SER A 39 4.95 7.64 9.78
CA SER A 39 4.05 7.04 10.77
C SER A 39 2.88 6.30 10.11
N PRO A 40 2.22 5.36 10.83
CA PRO A 40 0.97 4.74 10.38
C PRO A 40 -0.13 5.78 10.08
N GLU A 41 -0.21 6.88 10.84
CA GLU A 41 -1.20 7.93 10.63
C GLU A 41 -0.95 8.68 9.31
N GLN A 42 0.32 8.93 8.98
CA GLN A 42 0.70 9.50 7.70
C GLN A 42 0.37 8.54 6.56
N TRP A 43 0.64 7.24 6.73
CA TRP A 43 0.26 6.20 5.78
C TRP A 43 -1.25 6.17 5.51
N ASP A 44 -2.06 6.15 6.56
CA ASP A 44 -3.52 6.10 6.45
C ASP A 44 -4.06 7.31 5.69
N THR A 45 -3.40 8.47 5.84
CA THR A 45 -3.75 9.68 5.10
C THR A 45 -3.50 9.53 3.60
N VAL A 46 -2.35 9.00 3.18
CA VAL A 46 -2.02 8.83 1.74
C VAL A 46 -2.69 7.62 1.10
N MET A 47 -2.98 6.58 1.87
CA MET A 47 -3.65 5.36 1.39
C MET A 47 -5.18 5.42 1.49
N LYS A 48 -5.73 6.57 1.91
CA LYS A 48 -7.18 6.75 2.03
C LYS A 48 -7.85 6.58 0.68
N LEU A 49 -8.71 5.57 0.59
CA LEU A 49 -9.60 5.34 -0.55
C LEU A 49 -10.97 5.92 -0.27
N ASP A 50 -11.35 6.96 -1.01
CA ASP A 50 -12.73 7.44 -1.05
C ASP A 50 -13.53 6.59 -2.05
N ARG A 51 -14.26 5.60 -1.51
CA ARG A 51 -15.06 4.67 -2.32
C ARG A 51 -16.11 5.38 -3.18
N ASP A 52 -16.68 6.49 -2.69
CA ASP A 52 -17.75 7.20 -3.38
C ASP A 52 -17.21 8.03 -4.55
N MET A 53 -15.95 8.47 -4.48
CA MET A 53 -15.25 9.05 -5.63
C MET A 53 -14.98 7.99 -6.71
N TRP A 54 -14.48 6.81 -6.32
CA TRP A 54 -14.07 5.78 -7.27
C TRP A 54 -15.24 5.09 -7.99
N ILE A 55 -16.43 5.04 -7.40
CA ILE A 55 -17.63 4.49 -8.08
C ILE A 55 -18.14 5.44 -9.19
N LYS A 56 -17.71 6.71 -9.20
CA LYS A 56 -18.15 7.73 -10.15
C LYS A 56 -17.18 7.98 -11.31
N GLU A 57 -15.98 7.39 -11.28
CA GLU A 57 -15.05 7.36 -12.41
C GLU A 57 -15.26 6.11 -13.28
#